data_AF-R9QQW4-F1
#
_entry.id   AF-R9QQW4-F1
#
_cell.length_a   1.000
_cell.length_b   1.000
_cell.length_c   1.000
_cell.angle_alpha   90.00
_cell.angle_beta   90.00
_cell.angle_gamma   90.00
#
_symmetry.space_group_name_H-M   'P 1'
#
loop_
_entity.id
_entity.type
_entity.pdbx_description
1 polymer ?
#
loop_
_entity_poly.entity_id
_entity_poly.type
_entity_poly.pdbx_seq_one_letter_code
_entity_poly.pdbx_strand_id
1 'polypeptide(L)'
;EQAERYDEMVEAMRKVAHQDTELSVEERNLLSVAYKNVIGARRAAWRIISSIEQKEKTKNNESNVQKIKSYAGKIEKELNDICANVMDVLDNHLIPHATAEESKVFYHKMKGDYFRYKAEFTSEDKRKEASDHSLEAYKKALEIAEAQLPTTNPIRLGLAL
;
A
#
# COMPACT_ATOMS: atom_id res chain seq x y z
N GLU A 1 5.32 17.13 1.88
CA GLU A 1 5.87 16.79 0.56
C GLU A 1 7.20 17.50 0.27
N GLN A 2 7.24 18.84 0.14
CA GLN A 2 8.43 19.59 -0.31
C GLN A 2 9.70 19.39 0.54
N ALA A 3 9.55 19.06 1.83
CA ALA A 3 10.68 18.75 2.72
C ALA A 3 11.04 17.25 2.75
N GLU A 4 10.43 16.41 1.90
CA GLU A 4 10.58 14.95 1.82
C GLU A 4 10.29 14.19 3.14
N ARG A 5 9.63 14.84 4.11
CA ARG A 5 9.18 14.24 5.37
C ARG A 5 7.85 13.51 5.17
N TYR A 6 7.89 12.37 4.49
CA TYR A 6 6.68 11.63 4.11
C TYR A 6 5.97 10.95 5.28
N ASP A 7 6.69 10.53 6.34
CA ASP A 7 6.06 9.94 7.53
C ASP A 7 5.13 10.96 8.22
N GLU A 8 5.55 12.22 8.38
CA GLU A 8 4.70 13.29 8.91
C GLU A 8 3.56 13.68 7.96
N MET A 9 3.82 13.58 6.66
CA MET A 9 2.78 13.82 5.67
C MET A 9 1.67 12.76 5.79
N VAL A 10 2.02 11.50 6.05
CA VAL A 10 1.04 10.45 6.37
C VAL A 10 0.26 10.83 7.63
N GLU A 11 0.92 11.22 8.72
CA GLU A 11 0.22 11.60 9.95
C GLU A 11 -0.76 12.77 9.74
N ALA A 12 -0.37 13.78 8.99
CA ALA A 12 -1.23 14.92 8.67
C ALA A 12 -2.42 14.49 7.81
N MET A 13 -2.19 13.76 6.73
CA MET A 13 -3.25 13.32 5.81
C MET A 13 -4.19 12.29 6.46
N ARG A 14 -3.71 11.52 7.43
CA ARG A 14 -4.58 10.69 8.27
C ARG A 14 -5.57 11.54 9.05
N LYS A 15 -5.13 12.60 9.71
CA LYS A 15 -6.04 13.49 10.46
C LYS A 15 -7.13 14.08 9.57
N VAL A 16 -6.79 14.41 8.33
CA VAL A 16 -7.75 14.88 7.32
C VAL A 16 -8.75 13.76 6.97
N ALA A 17 -8.26 12.54 6.72
CA ALA A 17 -9.13 11.40 6.43
C ALA A 17 -10.10 11.06 7.58
N HIS A 18 -9.69 11.25 8.84
CA HIS A 18 -10.54 10.99 10.02
C HIS A 18 -11.64 12.06 10.24
N GLN A 19 -11.76 13.07 9.36
CA GLN A 19 -12.86 14.02 9.42
C GLN A 19 -14.15 13.47 8.77
N ASP A 20 -14.10 12.27 8.19
CA ASP A 20 -15.26 11.58 7.61
C ASP A 20 -15.96 12.40 6.51
N THR A 21 -15.20 13.26 5.85
CA THR A 21 -15.63 14.06 4.70
C THR A 21 -14.95 13.58 3.43
N GLU A 22 -15.62 13.77 2.29
CA GLU A 22 -15.01 13.44 1.00
C GLU A 22 -13.76 14.30 0.75
N LEU A 23 -12.64 13.64 0.46
CA LEU A 23 -11.39 14.32 0.12
C LEU A 23 -11.47 14.91 -1.29
N SER A 24 -10.99 16.15 -1.41
CA SER A 24 -10.71 16.78 -2.68
C SER A 24 -9.68 15.98 -3.49
N VAL A 25 -9.60 16.27 -4.78
CA VAL A 25 -8.61 15.64 -5.68
C VAL A 25 -7.18 15.87 -5.18
N GLU A 26 -6.89 17.09 -4.69
CA GLU A 26 -5.58 17.43 -4.16
C GLU A 26 -5.26 16.64 -2.87
N GLU A 27 -6.16 16.62 -1.90
CA GLU A 27 -5.99 15.87 -0.65
C GLU A 27 -5.83 14.37 -0.91
N ARG A 28 -6.61 13.81 -1.82
CA ARG A 28 -6.51 12.41 -2.23
C ARG A 28 -5.14 12.09 -2.85
N ASN A 29 -4.64 12.98 -3.70
CA ASN A 29 -3.32 12.84 -4.30
C ASN A 29 -2.22 12.94 -3.23
N LEU A 30 -2.30 13.91 -2.31
CA LEU A 30 -1.36 14.06 -1.20
C LEU A 30 -1.33 12.81 -0.32
N LEU A 31 -2.48 12.27 0.07
CA LEU A 31 -2.58 11.03 0.84
C LEU A 31 -1.87 9.87 0.13
N SER A 32 -2.13 9.71 -1.17
CA SER A 32 -1.54 8.63 -1.97
C SER A 32 -0.03 8.78 -2.12
N VAL A 33 0.45 10.00 -2.40
CA VAL A 33 1.89 10.32 -2.48
C VAL A 33 2.59 10.04 -1.15
N ALA A 34 1.99 10.45 -0.02
CA ALA A 34 2.54 10.24 1.30
C ALA A 34 2.78 8.76 1.59
N TYR A 35 1.73 7.94 1.51
CA TYR A 35 1.86 6.52 1.81
C TYR A 35 2.73 5.78 0.79
N LYS A 36 2.65 6.13 -0.52
CA LYS A 36 3.46 5.51 -1.57
C LYS A 36 4.96 5.69 -1.30
N ASN A 37 5.37 6.86 -0.86
CA ASN A 37 6.78 7.12 -0.53
C ASN A 37 7.21 6.38 0.74
N VAL A 38 6.39 6.40 1.80
CA VAL A 38 6.69 5.70 3.06
C VAL A 38 6.84 4.19 2.81
N ILE A 39 5.86 3.55 2.16
CA ILE A 39 5.93 2.11 1.87
C ILE A 39 6.99 1.75 0.83
N GLY A 40 7.22 2.63 -0.14
CA GLY A 40 8.25 2.45 -1.18
C GLY A 40 9.65 2.31 -0.59
N ALA A 41 10.00 3.16 0.37
CA ALA A 41 11.28 3.12 1.06
C ALA A 41 11.47 1.78 1.81
N ARG A 42 10.46 1.33 2.56
CA ARG A 42 10.53 0.07 3.33
C ARG A 42 10.55 -1.16 2.41
N ARG A 43 9.81 -1.15 1.30
CA ARG A 43 9.86 -2.23 0.29
C ARG A 43 11.22 -2.34 -0.38
N ALA A 44 11.84 -1.21 -0.72
CA ALA A 44 13.20 -1.21 -1.27
C ALA A 44 14.20 -1.78 -0.25
N ALA A 45 14.12 -1.35 1.01
CA ALA A 45 14.96 -1.89 2.09
C ALA A 45 14.76 -3.40 2.29
N TRP A 46 13.50 -3.87 2.30
CA TRP A 46 13.18 -5.29 2.42
C TRP A 46 13.80 -6.11 1.30
N ARG A 47 13.64 -5.70 0.02
CA ARG A 47 14.23 -6.39 -1.13
C ARG A 47 15.76 -6.51 -1.05
N ILE A 48 16.43 -5.43 -0.63
CA ILE A 48 17.88 -5.43 -0.44
C ILE A 48 18.28 -6.45 0.64
N ILE A 49 17.59 -6.41 1.78
CA ILE A 49 17.85 -7.32 2.90
C ILE A 49 17.59 -8.77 2.54
N SER A 50 16.48 -9.09 1.85
CA SER A 50 16.18 -10.44 1.37
C SER A 50 17.25 -10.94 0.38
N SER A 51 17.77 -10.06 -0.49
CA SER A 51 18.86 -10.41 -1.40
C SER A 51 20.17 -10.71 -0.65
N ILE A 52 20.50 -9.93 0.37
CA ILE A 52 21.68 -10.17 1.22
C ILE A 52 21.51 -11.47 2.01
N GLU A 53 20.31 -11.75 2.55
CA GLU A 53 20.02 -13.00 3.25
C GLU A 53 20.27 -14.21 2.36
N GLN A 54 19.78 -14.18 1.11
CA GLN A 54 20.01 -15.25 0.14
C GLN A 54 21.50 -15.44 -0.16
N LYS A 55 22.27 -14.36 -0.32
CA LYS A 55 23.73 -14.42 -0.56
C LYS A 55 24.52 -14.93 0.63
N GLU A 56 24.12 -14.63 1.86
CA GLU A 56 24.81 -15.15 3.05
C GLU A 56 24.44 -16.61 3.34
N LYS A 57 23.23 -17.05 2.98
CA LYS A 57 22.84 -18.47 3.01
C LYS A 57 23.72 -19.32 2.10
N THR A 58 24.05 -18.86 0.89
CA THR A 58 24.91 -19.64 -0.02
C THR A 58 26.36 -19.76 0.46
N LYS A 59 26.80 -18.89 1.37
CA LYS A 59 28.13 -18.94 2.01
C LYS A 59 28.15 -19.75 3.31
N ASN A 60 27.03 -20.34 3.72
CA ASN A 60 26.87 -21.07 5.01
C ASN A 60 27.24 -20.23 6.25
N ASN A 61 27.04 -18.90 6.20
CA ASN A 61 27.35 -18.02 7.33
C ASN A 61 26.13 -17.85 8.26
N GLU A 62 25.85 -18.88 9.08
CA GLU A 62 24.64 -18.96 9.90
C GLU A 62 24.47 -17.78 10.87
N SER A 63 25.57 -17.28 11.46
CA SER A 63 25.54 -16.14 12.39
C SER A 63 25.06 -14.86 11.70
N ASN A 64 25.56 -14.58 10.50
CA ASN A 64 25.10 -13.43 9.71
C ASN A 64 23.65 -13.61 9.25
N VAL A 65 23.27 -14.81 8.81
CA VAL A 65 21.89 -15.10 8.41
C VAL A 65 20.91 -14.84 9.55
N GLN A 66 21.24 -15.22 10.80
CA GLN A 66 20.39 -14.92 11.95
C GLN A 66 20.23 -13.41 12.21
N LYS A 67 21.32 -12.63 12.14
CA LYS A 67 21.26 -11.17 12.29
C LYS A 67 20.41 -10.52 11.19
N ILE A 68 20.58 -10.97 9.94
CA ILE A 68 19.83 -10.47 8.79
C ILE A 68 18.34 -10.79 8.95
N LYS A 69 17.98 -12.02 9.35
CA LYS A 69 16.59 -12.40 9.62
C LYS A 69 15.94 -11.53 10.70
N SER A 70 16.67 -11.25 11.79
CA SER A 70 16.15 -10.37 12.85
C SER A 70 15.86 -8.96 12.32
N TYR A 71 16.73 -8.42 11.48
CA TYR A 71 16.53 -7.11 10.87
C TYR A 71 15.41 -7.13 9.81
N ALA A 72 15.32 -8.17 8.98
CA ALA A 72 14.23 -8.38 8.04
C ALA A 72 12.87 -8.38 8.76
N GLY A 73 12.77 -9.07 9.90
CA GLY A 73 11.54 -9.09 10.71
C GLY A 73 11.12 -7.71 11.24
N LYS A 74 12.07 -6.80 11.51
CA LYS A 74 11.74 -5.40 11.87
C LYS A 74 11.13 -4.65 10.68
N ILE A 75 11.72 -4.79 9.50
CA ILE A 75 11.20 -4.15 8.28
C ILE A 75 9.83 -4.72 7.93
N GLU A 76 9.64 -6.04 8.04
CA GLU A 76 8.34 -6.69 7.80
C GLU A 76 7.27 -6.20 8.78
N LYS A 77 7.65 -5.95 10.04
CA LYS A 77 6.73 -5.33 11.02
C LYS A 77 6.34 -3.92 10.57
N GLU A 78 7.30 -3.07 10.22
CA GLU A 78 7.01 -1.72 9.72
C GLU A 78 6.10 -1.74 8.48
N LEU A 79 6.37 -2.64 7.53
CA LEU A 79 5.53 -2.82 6.33
C LEU A 79 4.11 -3.26 6.69
N ASN A 80 3.96 -4.20 7.62
CA ASN A 80 2.64 -4.64 8.09
C ASN A 80 1.89 -3.50 8.79
N ASP A 81 2.57 -2.72 9.64
CA ASP A 81 1.98 -1.60 10.36
C ASP A 81 1.50 -0.51 9.37
N ILE A 82 2.30 -0.18 8.35
CA ILE A 82 1.91 0.76 7.29
C ILE A 82 0.70 0.23 6.51
N CYS A 83 0.72 -1.03 6.09
CA CYS A 83 -0.40 -1.64 5.35
C CYS A 83 -1.67 -1.65 6.21
N ALA A 84 -1.60 -2.06 7.47
CA ALA A 84 -2.74 -2.07 8.38
C ALA A 84 -3.31 -0.65 8.58
N ASN A 85 -2.44 0.33 8.70
CA ASN A 85 -2.83 1.73 8.86
C ASN A 85 -3.59 2.28 7.64
N VAL A 86 -3.12 1.99 6.43
CA VAL A 86 -3.81 2.37 5.19
C VAL A 86 -5.15 1.66 5.09
N MET A 87 -5.22 0.37 5.42
CA MET A 87 -6.48 -0.39 5.38
C MET A 87 -7.53 0.19 6.31
N ASP A 88 -7.13 0.52 7.54
CA ASP A 88 -7.99 1.17 8.53
C ASP A 88 -8.56 2.49 7.99
N VAL A 89 -7.69 3.35 7.44
CA VAL A 89 -8.11 4.63 6.84
C VAL A 89 -9.04 4.43 5.64
N LEU A 90 -8.75 3.47 4.77
CA LEU A 90 -9.59 3.20 3.60
C LEU A 90 -10.96 2.66 3.99
N ASP A 91 -11.01 1.66 4.87
CA ASP A 91 -12.23 0.92 5.16
C ASP A 91 -13.16 1.66 6.12
N ASN A 92 -12.61 2.39 7.09
CA ASN A 92 -13.41 3.06 8.11
C ASN A 92 -13.74 4.52 7.75
N HIS A 93 -12.90 5.19 6.96
CA HIS A 93 -13.02 6.64 6.75
C HIS A 93 -13.21 7.03 5.29
N LEU A 94 -12.45 6.49 4.34
CA LEU A 94 -12.45 7.01 2.97
C LEU A 94 -13.50 6.36 2.05
N ILE A 95 -13.54 5.03 2.00
CA ILE A 95 -14.49 4.31 1.15
C ILE A 95 -15.95 4.58 1.56
N PRO A 96 -16.32 4.59 2.85
CA PRO A 96 -17.70 4.86 3.26
C PRO A 96 -18.19 6.28 2.91
N HIS A 97 -17.28 7.26 2.88
CA HIS A 97 -17.61 8.67 2.64
C HIS A 97 -17.29 9.15 1.22
N ALA A 98 -16.86 8.25 0.33
CA ALA A 98 -16.61 8.57 -1.08
C ALA A 98 -17.94 8.66 -1.86
N THR A 99 -18.32 9.86 -2.30
CA THR A 99 -19.54 10.03 -3.11
C THR A 99 -19.25 9.97 -4.60
N ALA A 100 -18.14 10.54 -5.07
CA ALA A 100 -17.77 10.51 -6.48
C ALA A 100 -17.19 9.15 -6.91
N GLU A 101 -17.59 8.69 -8.10
CA GLU A 101 -17.16 7.40 -8.64
C GLU A 101 -15.64 7.33 -8.85
N GLU A 102 -15.01 8.44 -9.26
CA GLU A 102 -13.55 8.55 -9.33
C GLU A 102 -12.87 8.33 -7.96
N SER A 103 -13.46 8.83 -6.88
CA SER A 103 -12.98 8.63 -5.51
C SER A 103 -13.02 7.14 -5.15
N LYS A 104 -14.15 6.47 -5.42
CA LYS A 104 -14.34 5.05 -5.13
C LYS A 104 -13.35 4.18 -5.89
N VAL A 105 -13.19 4.40 -7.20
CA VAL A 105 -12.19 3.69 -8.02
C VAL A 105 -10.78 3.90 -7.46
N PHE A 106 -10.44 5.13 -7.12
CA PHE A 106 -9.13 5.46 -6.56
C PHE A 106 -8.85 4.71 -5.26
N TYR A 107 -9.80 4.72 -4.31
CA TYR A 107 -9.62 4.06 -3.01
C TYR A 107 -9.62 2.54 -3.12
N HIS A 108 -10.46 1.94 -3.96
CA HIS A 108 -10.43 0.50 -4.20
C HIS A 108 -9.14 0.07 -4.91
N LYS A 109 -8.64 0.84 -5.87
CA LYS A 109 -7.32 0.62 -6.47
C LYS A 109 -6.23 0.68 -5.42
N MET A 110 -6.24 1.72 -4.58
CA MET A 110 -5.28 1.88 -3.50
C MET A 110 -5.33 0.67 -2.55
N LYS A 111 -6.52 0.23 -2.13
CA LYS A 111 -6.71 -0.99 -1.34
C LYS A 111 -6.07 -2.21 -2.02
N GLY A 112 -6.30 -2.39 -3.32
CA GLY A 112 -5.66 -3.44 -4.13
C GLY A 112 -4.13 -3.37 -4.10
N ASP A 113 -3.56 -2.18 -4.25
CA ASP A 113 -2.11 -1.93 -4.22
C ASP A 113 -1.49 -2.32 -2.86
N TYR A 114 -2.10 -1.93 -1.73
CA TYR A 114 -1.54 -2.23 -0.41
C TYR A 114 -1.69 -3.71 -0.01
N PHE A 115 -2.76 -4.39 -0.43
CA PHE A 115 -2.84 -5.85 -0.29
C PHE A 115 -1.82 -6.57 -1.15
N ARG A 116 -1.59 -6.09 -2.38
CA ARG A 116 -0.54 -6.62 -3.25
C ARG A 116 0.84 -6.45 -2.64
N TYR A 117 1.13 -5.29 -2.05
CA TYR A 117 2.38 -5.06 -1.32
C TYR A 117 2.51 -6.01 -0.12
N LYS A 118 1.43 -6.20 0.65
CA LYS A 118 1.39 -7.14 1.78
C LYS A 118 1.74 -8.56 1.33
N ALA A 119 1.25 -9.01 0.17
CA ALA A 119 1.56 -10.33 -0.37
C ALA A 119 3.05 -10.54 -0.71
N GLU A 120 3.82 -9.47 -0.99
CA GLU A 120 5.24 -9.57 -1.36
C GLU A 120 6.11 -10.14 -0.23
N PHE A 121 5.77 -9.86 1.03
CA PHE A 121 6.62 -10.16 2.19
C PHE A 121 5.94 -11.09 3.22
N THR A 122 4.74 -11.59 2.95
CA THR A 122 4.07 -12.57 3.83
C THR A 122 4.42 -14.02 3.49
N SER A 123 4.28 -14.90 4.48
CA SER A 123 4.35 -16.36 4.32
C SER A 123 3.22 -16.90 3.42
N GLU A 124 3.35 -18.13 2.91
CA GLU A 124 2.47 -18.70 1.88
C GLU A 124 0.97 -18.60 2.20
N ASP A 125 0.54 -18.99 3.41
CA ASP A 125 -0.88 -18.94 3.78
C ASP A 125 -1.43 -17.50 3.76
N LYS A 126 -0.70 -16.58 4.39
CA LYS A 126 -1.06 -15.15 4.45
C LYS A 126 -0.94 -14.45 3.09
N ARG A 127 -0.06 -14.96 2.23
CA ARG A 127 0.11 -14.46 0.86
C ARG A 127 -1.12 -14.73 0.02
N LYS A 128 -1.72 -15.92 0.13
CA LYS A 128 -2.95 -16.25 -0.59
C LYS A 128 -4.09 -15.32 -0.18
N GLU A 129 -4.32 -15.17 1.12
CA GLU A 129 -5.33 -14.25 1.66
C GLU A 129 -5.13 -12.80 1.17
N ALA A 130 -3.91 -12.28 1.26
CA ALA A 130 -3.59 -10.94 0.77
C ALA A 130 -3.79 -10.82 -0.76
N SER A 131 -3.52 -11.88 -1.52
CA SER A 131 -3.70 -11.88 -2.98
C SER A 131 -5.17 -11.90 -3.37
N ASP A 132 -6.00 -12.68 -2.65
CA ASP A 132 -7.44 -12.75 -2.86
C ASP A 132 -8.10 -11.40 -2.54
N HIS A 133 -7.72 -10.76 -1.44
CA HIS A 133 -8.19 -9.40 -1.11
C HIS A 133 -7.71 -8.33 -2.10
N SER A 134 -6.48 -8.44 -2.60
CA SER A 134 -5.98 -7.55 -3.65
C SER A 134 -6.82 -7.70 -4.92
N LEU A 135 -7.07 -8.93 -5.35
CA LEU A 135 -7.89 -9.23 -6.53
C LEU A 135 -9.32 -8.71 -6.37
N GLU A 136 -9.95 -8.92 -5.22
CA GLU A 136 -11.29 -8.44 -4.93
C GLU A 136 -11.37 -6.91 -5.02
N ALA A 137 -10.41 -6.21 -4.41
CA ALA A 137 -10.37 -4.75 -4.43
C ALA A 137 -10.17 -4.20 -5.86
N TYR A 138 -9.27 -4.79 -6.65
CA TYR A 138 -9.08 -4.38 -8.05
C TYR A 138 -10.30 -4.70 -8.92
N LYS A 139 -10.98 -5.83 -8.70
CA LYS A 139 -12.23 -6.15 -9.41
C LYS A 139 -13.32 -5.12 -9.14
N LYS A 140 -13.52 -4.74 -7.87
CA LYS A 140 -14.46 -3.67 -7.50
C LYS A 140 -14.09 -2.34 -8.15
N ALA A 141 -12.81 -1.98 -8.14
CA ALA A 141 -12.34 -0.77 -8.82
C ALA A 141 -12.61 -0.82 -10.33
N LEU A 142 -12.40 -1.99 -10.96
CA LEU A 142 -12.57 -2.17 -12.40
C LEU A 142 -14.04 -2.09 -12.80
N GLU A 143 -14.93 -2.75 -12.06
CA GLU A 143 -16.37 -2.72 -12.31
C GLU A 143 -16.91 -1.29 -12.29
N ILE A 144 -16.54 -0.49 -11.28
CA ILE A 144 -16.93 0.92 -11.18
C ILE A 144 -16.31 1.73 -12.32
N ALA A 145 -15.01 1.51 -12.62
CA ALA A 145 -14.31 2.26 -13.66
C ALA A 145 -14.85 1.97 -15.07
N GLU A 146 -15.24 0.73 -15.36
CA GLU A 146 -15.83 0.34 -16.63
C GLU A 146 -17.23 0.93 -16.83
N ALA A 147 -18.02 0.99 -15.76
CA ALA A 147 -19.38 1.53 -15.78
C ALA A 147 -19.42 3.08 -15.80
N GLN A 148 -18.50 3.74 -15.10
CA GLN A 148 -18.63 5.17 -14.76
C GLN A 148 -17.54 6.07 -15.36
N LEU A 149 -16.38 5.53 -15.76
CA LEU A 149 -15.25 6.34 -16.23
C LEU A 149 -14.96 6.11 -17.72
N PRO A 150 -14.63 7.16 -18.50
CA PRO A 150 -14.23 6.99 -19.89
C PRO A 150 -12.90 6.21 -19.98
N THR A 151 -12.69 5.52 -21.11
CA THR A 151 -11.47 4.70 -21.34
C THR A 151 -10.17 5.51 -21.34
N THR A 152 -10.25 6.83 -21.53
CA THR A 152 -9.13 7.77 -21.47
C THR A 152 -8.87 8.35 -20.08
N ASN A 153 -9.68 8.01 -19.07
CA ASN A 153 -9.52 8.53 -17.72
C ASN A 153 -8.18 8.04 -17.11
N PRO A 154 -7.34 8.94 -16.54
CA PRO A 154 -6.05 8.56 -15.98
C PRO A 154 -6.11 7.54 -14.83
N ILE A 155 -7.16 7.58 -14.00
CA ILE A 155 -7.34 6.65 -12.88
C ILE A 155 -7.69 5.25 -13.44
N ARG A 156 -8.55 5.18 -14.45
CA ARG A 156 -8.89 3.92 -15.13
C ARG A 156 -7.68 3.31 -15.84
N LEU A 157 -6.88 4.13 -16.53
CA LEU A 157 -5.64 3.68 -17.15
C LEU A 157 -4.63 3.20 -16.11
N GLY A 158 -4.48 3.94 -15.02
CA GLY A 158 -3.58 3.57 -13.91
C GLY A 158 -4.02 2.32 -13.16
N LEU A 159 -5.31 1.98 -13.16
CA LEU A 159 -5.84 0.72 -12.60
C LEU A 159 -5.45 -0.50 -13.44
N ALA A 160 -5.32 -0.34 -14.77
CA ALA A 160 -4.98 -1.42 -15.68
C ALA A 160 -3.47 -1.74 -15.75
N LEU A 161 -2.62 -0.88 -15.16
CA LEU A 161 -1.16 -1.00 -15.14
C LEU A 161 -0.65 -1.80 -13.93
#